data_AF-L8GUU0-F1
#
_entry.id   AF-L8GUU0-F1
#
_cell.length_a   1.000
_cell.length_b   1.000
_cell.length_c   1.000
_cell.angle_alpha   90.00
_cell.angle_beta   90.00
_cell.angle_gamma   90.00
#
_symmetry.space_group_name_H-M   'P 1'
#
loop_
_entity.id
_entity.type
_entity.pdbx_description
1 polymer ?
#
loop_
_entity_poly.entity_id
_entity_poly.type
_entity_poly.pdbx_seq_one_letter_code
_entity_poly.pdbx_strand_id
1 'polypeptide(L)'
;MNANNIEVHQMDVDMAFLNTLLTDEIYIMQPQGFINTSQPDHVCCLYKSLYGLKQSPYKWNKTFNNHLHTSSFEPADLDLCIYIQ
;
A
#
# COMPACT_ATOMS: atom_id res chain seq x y z
N MET A 1 -4.31 29.23 3.74
CA MET A 1 -3.73 29.42 5.10
C MET A 1 -4.88 29.39 6.10
N ASN A 2 -4.84 28.47 7.06
CA ASN A 2 -5.81 28.46 8.17
C ASN A 2 -5.45 29.53 9.22
N ALA A 3 -6.22 29.64 10.30
CA ALA A 3 -6.00 30.62 11.37
C ALA A 3 -4.60 30.55 12.03
N ASN A 4 -3.86 29.46 11.80
CA ASN A 4 -2.51 29.22 12.32
C ASN A 4 -1.41 29.34 11.24
N ASN A 5 -1.75 29.83 10.05
CA ASN A 5 -0.84 29.96 8.91
C ASN A 5 -0.23 28.62 8.40
N ILE A 6 -0.93 27.50 8.63
CA ILE A 6 -0.51 26.17 8.18
C ILE A 6 -1.07 25.90 6.79
N GLU A 7 -0.23 25.34 5.92
CA GLU A 7 -0.59 24.80 4.61
C GLU A 7 -0.87 23.29 4.74
N VAL A 8 -1.97 22.82 4.15
CA VAL A 8 -2.40 21.43 4.24
C VAL A 8 -2.48 20.87 2.84
N HIS A 9 -1.80 19.75 2.61
CA HIS A 9 -1.90 18.97 1.39
C HIS A 9 -2.62 17.66 1.70
N GLN A 10 -3.59 17.31 0.86
CA GLN A 10 -4.26 16.02 0.89
C GLN A 10 -3.90 15.29 -0.40
N MET A 11 -3.60 13.99 -0.28
CA MET A 11 -3.27 13.14 -1.41
C MET A 11 -4.16 11.90 -1.38
N ASP A 12 -4.71 11.56 -2.53
CA ASP A 12 -5.25 10.23 -2.80
C ASP A 12 -4.26 9.49 -3.69
N VAL A 13 -3.90 8.27 -3.32
CA VAL A 13 -2.80 7.53 -3.97
C VAL A 13 -3.39 6.42 -4.82
N ASP A 14 -3.24 6.57 -6.13
CA ASP A 14 -3.65 5.55 -7.08
C ASP A 14 -2.87 4.25 -6.87
N MET A 15 -3.61 3.15 -6.89
CA MET A 15 -3.06 1.80 -6.80
C MET A 15 -2.16 1.59 -5.56
N ALA A 16 -2.47 2.23 -4.43
CA ALA A 16 -1.68 2.21 -3.20
C ALA A 16 -1.10 0.81 -2.85
N PHE A 17 -1.92 -0.24 -2.91
CA PHE A 17 -1.49 -1.60 -2.54
C PHE A 17 -0.46 -2.21 -3.51
N LEU A 18 -0.47 -1.82 -4.77
CA LEU A 18 0.52 -2.26 -5.77
C LEU A 18 1.90 -1.63 -5.55
N ASN A 19 2.01 -0.63 -4.68
CA ASN A 19 3.29 -0.02 -4.30
C ASN A 19 3.94 -0.75 -3.11
N THR A 20 3.32 -1.79 -2.56
CA THR A 20 3.84 -2.53 -1.42
C THR A 20 4.19 -3.97 -1.77
N LEU A 21 5.38 -4.39 -1.36
CA LEU A 21 5.82 -5.78 -1.43
C LEU A 21 5.21 -6.61 -0.31
N LEU A 22 4.82 -7.84 -0.64
CA LEU A 22 4.44 -8.84 0.34
C LEU A 22 5.69 -9.56 0.85
N THR A 23 5.78 -9.71 2.17
CA THR A 23 6.79 -10.59 2.80
C THR A 23 6.24 -11.99 3.02
N ASP A 24 4.91 -12.12 3.00
CA ASP A 24 4.19 -13.36 3.24
C ASP A 24 3.95 -14.03 1.89
N GLU A 25 4.07 -15.36 1.85
CA GLU A 25 3.87 -16.13 0.63
C GLU A 25 2.37 -16.35 0.41
N ILE A 26 1.83 -15.72 -0.65
CA ILE A 26 0.40 -15.75 -0.93
C ILE A 26 0.18 -16.19 -2.37
N TYR A 27 -0.63 -17.22 -2.51
CA TYR A 27 -1.02 -17.78 -3.78
C TYR A 27 -2.48 -17.48 -4.08
N ILE A 28 -2.77 -17.15 -5.33
CA ILE A 28 -4.13 -16.99 -5.85
C ILE A 28 -4.34 -17.90 -7.05
N MET A 29 -5.60 -18.26 -7.31
CA MET A 29 -5.97 -18.89 -8.56
C MET A 29 -5.62 -17.98 -9.75
N GLN A 30 -5.32 -18.59 -10.89
CA GLN A 30 -5.10 -17.84 -12.12
C GLN A 30 -6.32 -16.96 -12.42
N PRO A 31 -6.14 -15.64 -12.56
CA PRO A 31 -7.25 -14.74 -12.82
C PRO A 31 -7.79 -14.97 -14.24
N GLN A 32 -9.07 -14.65 -14.43
CA GLN A 32 -9.70 -14.70 -15.73
C GLN A 32 -8.89 -13.84 -16.72
N GLY A 33 -8.59 -14.40 -17.90
CA GLY A 33 -7.74 -13.76 -18.91
C GLY A 33 -6.24 -14.03 -18.78
N PHE A 34 -5.79 -14.68 -17.69
CA PHE A 34 -4.39 -15.11 -17.49
C PHE A 34 -4.24 -16.64 -17.39
N ILE A 35 -5.33 -17.39 -17.56
CA ILE A 35 -5.30 -18.86 -17.43
C ILE A 35 -4.38 -19.46 -18.52
N ASN A 36 -3.34 -20.16 -18.09
CA ASN A 36 -2.48 -20.95 -18.95
C ASN A 36 -3.17 -22.29 -19.29
N THR A 37 -3.55 -22.47 -20.55
CA THR A 37 -4.23 -23.68 -21.01
C THR A 37 -3.40 -24.95 -20.89
N SER A 38 -2.06 -24.84 -20.91
CA SER A 38 -1.17 -25.99 -20.71
C SER A 38 -0.98 -26.35 -19.24
N GLN A 39 -1.30 -25.43 -18.32
CA GLN A 39 -1.14 -25.58 -16.88
C GLN A 39 -2.35 -24.96 -16.16
N PRO A 40 -3.57 -25.51 -16.35
CA PRO A 40 -4.80 -24.89 -15.85
C PRO A 40 -4.89 -24.86 -14.32
N ASP A 41 -4.24 -25.81 -13.64
CA ASP A 41 -4.28 -25.94 -12.18
C ASP A 41 -3.17 -25.16 -11.46
N HIS A 42 -2.34 -24.43 -12.20
CA HIS A 42 -1.32 -23.58 -11.58
C HIS A 42 -1.95 -22.42 -10.81
N VAL A 43 -1.19 -21.91 -9.84
CA VAL A 43 -1.52 -20.74 -9.03
C VAL A 43 -0.47 -19.65 -9.24
N CYS A 44 -0.87 -18.40 -9.04
CA CYS A 44 0.03 -17.25 -9.11
C CYS A 44 0.53 -16.90 -7.71
N CYS A 45 1.84 -16.74 -7.56
CA CYS A 45 2.43 -16.16 -6.35
C CYS A 45 2.36 -14.63 -6.41
N LEU A 46 1.83 -14.00 -5.37
CA LEU A 46 1.73 -12.54 -5.28
C LEU A 46 2.99 -11.94 -4.66
N TYR A 47 3.69 -11.12 -5.44
CA TYR A 47 4.82 -10.32 -4.94
C TYR A 47 4.39 -8.98 -4.33
N LYS A 48 3.27 -8.43 -4.81
CA LYS A 48 2.72 -7.14 -4.40
C LYS A 48 1.35 -7.32 -3.76
N SER A 49 1.00 -6.38 -2.89
CA SER A 49 -0.28 -6.39 -2.20
C SER A 49 -1.44 -6.08 -3.16
N LEU A 50 -2.59 -6.72 -2.96
CA LEU A 50 -3.79 -6.54 -3.78
C LEU A 50 -5.01 -6.21 -2.91
N TYR A 51 -5.99 -5.54 -3.49
CA TYR A 51 -7.28 -5.32 -2.84
C TYR A 51 -7.90 -6.66 -2.40
N GLY A 52 -8.54 -6.66 -1.22
CA GLY A 52 -9.19 -7.83 -0.65
C GLY A 52 -8.28 -8.72 0.21
N LEU A 53 -6.96 -8.52 0.20
CA LEU A 53 -6.10 -9.19 1.19
C LEU A 53 -6.18 -8.48 2.54
N LYS A 54 -6.40 -9.25 3.61
CA LYS A 54 -6.54 -8.73 4.98
C LYS A 54 -5.35 -7.89 5.45
N GLN A 55 -4.14 -8.20 4.97
CA GLN A 55 -2.91 -7.50 5.36
C GLN A 55 -2.56 -6.31 4.46
N SER A 56 -3.28 -6.07 3.37
CA SER A 56 -2.94 -4.97 2.43
C SER A 56 -2.93 -3.59 3.07
N PRO A 57 -3.94 -3.18 3.85
CA PRO A 57 -3.94 -1.86 4.49
C PRO A 57 -2.74 -1.66 5.43
N TYR A 58 -2.43 -2.70 6.22
CA TYR A 58 -1.31 -2.66 7.16
C TYR A 58 0.05 -2.58 6.44
N LYS A 59 0.25 -3.40 5.41
CA LYS A 59 1.50 -3.39 4.65
C LYS A 59 1.68 -2.03 3.95
N TRP A 60 0.62 -1.50 3.34
CA TRP A 60 0.65 -0.18 2.72
C TRP A 60 1.00 0.93 3.72
N ASN A 61 0.32 0.98 4.86
CA ASN A 61 0.62 1.97 5.90
C ASN A 61 2.09 1.90 6.33
N LYS A 62 2.65 0.70 6.55
CA LYS A 62 4.06 0.54 6.90
C LYS A 62 5.01 1.02 5.79
N THR A 63 4.74 0.66 4.54
CA THR A 63 5.55 1.11 3.39
C THR A 63 5.49 2.62 3.22
N PHE A 64 4.30 3.21 3.29
CA PHE A 64 4.09 4.63 3.13
C PHE A 64 4.71 5.44 4.27
N ASN A 65 4.53 4.99 5.51
CA ASN A 65 5.16 5.60 6.69
C ASN A 65 6.69 5.64 6.54
N ASN A 66 7.31 4.51 6.17
CA ASN A 66 8.75 4.47 5.95
C ASN A 66 9.20 5.43 4.84
N HIS A 67 8.42 5.54 3.76
CA HIS A 67 8.73 6.46 2.66
C HIS A 67 8.66 7.94 3.10
N LEU A 68 7.66 8.29 3.91
CA LEU A 68 7.52 9.63 4.47
C LEU A 68 8.66 9.98 5.43
N HIS A 69 9.06 9.07 6.32
CA HIS A 69 10.23 9.27 7.17
C HIS A 69 11.51 9.48 6.34
N THR A 70 11.71 8.72 5.25
CA THR A 70 12.86 8.96 4.36
C THR A 70 12.82 10.31 3.65
N SER A 71 11.63 10.93 3.60
CA SER A 71 11.40 12.26 3.05
C SER A 71 11.35 13.35 4.13
N SER A 72 11.81 13.04 5.36
CA SER A 72 11.84 13.94 6.52
C SER A 72 10.48 14.36 7.08
N PHE A 73 9.42 13.61 6.78
CA PHE A 73 8.12 13.77 7.41
C PHE A 73 8.01 12.87 8.64
N GLU A 74 7.44 13.40 9.72
CA GLU A 74 7.17 12.66 10.96
C GLU A 74 5.67 12.65 11.26
N PRO A 75 5.12 11.54 11.80
CA PRO A 75 3.72 11.46 12.18
C PRO A 75 3.43 12.42 13.35
N ALA A 76 2.26 13.05 13.33
CA ALA A 76 1.81 13.88 14.43
C ALA A 76 1.49 13.05 15.68
N ASP A 77 1.77 13.59 16.87
CA ASP A 77 1.57 12.89 18.14
C ASP A 77 0.11 12.45 18.39
N LEU A 78 -0.85 13.22 17.86
CA LEU A 78 -2.29 13.00 18.09
C LEU A 78 -2.96 12.17 16.99
N ASP A 79 -2.37 12.11 15.81
CA ASP A 79 -2.95 11.41 14.65
C ASP A 79 -1.85 10.85 13.75
N LEU A 80 -1.74 9.52 13.73
CA LEU A 80 -0.75 8.79 12.92
C LEU A 80 -1.03 8.84 11.41
N CYS A 81 -2.15 9.42 10.98
CA CYS A 81 -2.47 9.67 9.58
C CYS A 81 -2.07 11.08 9.12
N ILE A 82 -1.61 11.94 10.03
CA ILE A 82 -1.13 13.30 9.72
C ILE A 82 0.38 13.32 9.86
N TYR A 83 1.05 13.91 8.87
CA TYR A 83 2.49 14.05 8.86
C TYR A 83 2.90 15.52 8.78
N ILE A 84 3.96 15.87 9.50
CA ILE A 84 4.53 17.21 9.57
C ILE A 84 6.01 17.14 9.19
N GLN A 85 6.52 18.21 8.59
CA GLN A 85 7.92 18.40 8.21
C GLN A 85 8.47 19.63 8.94
#